data_AF-A0A0X2NK62-F1
#
_entry.id   AF-A0A0X2NK62-F1
#
_cell.length_a   1.000
_cell.length_b   1.000
_cell.length_c   1.000
_cell.angle_alpha   90.00
_cell.angle_beta   90.00
_cell.angle_gamma   90.00
#
_symmetry.space_group_name_H-M   'P 1'
#
loop_
_entity.id
_entity.type
_entity.pdbx_description
1 polymer ?
#
loop_
_entity_poly.entity_id
_entity_poly.type
_entity_poly.pdbx_seq_one_letter_code
_entity_poly.pdbx_strand_id
1 'polypeptide(L)'
;MDPAVLTGDGFDSQLAGSADRFADLLHTVFAREGGADGTDTDAADYPASPTIGAWISHARSVLTSADPYSAGPDLRPVVDDLSVDPLTTTTPAALETVELLDAMVRARETPDRATVEALTDTLTWTTDAPEMIRRTALVTVVAGLTGAGMPVAARGAVTRVDPPRISATTAILLAWDNSYGNASPGGLPPVAAARSARDVAVSVLARIRDTPEEIRRTVAGAVVASCPEDGLVRRWAQRL
;
A
#
# COMPACT_ATOMS: atom_id res chain seq x y z
N MET A 1 14.06 -44.59 13.36
CA MET A 1 13.66 -43.20 13.69
C MET A 1 14.80 -42.33 13.19
N ASP A 2 14.53 -41.54 12.15
CA ASP A 2 15.55 -40.82 11.39
C ASP A 2 15.90 -39.51 12.12
N PRO A 3 17.17 -39.28 12.52
CA PRO A 3 17.59 -38.08 13.23
C PRO A 3 17.42 -36.79 12.39
N ALA A 4 17.19 -36.88 11.08
CA ALA A 4 16.87 -35.75 10.22
C ALA A 4 15.50 -35.09 10.55
N VAL A 5 14.60 -35.80 11.25
CA VAL A 5 13.31 -35.24 11.73
C VAL A 5 13.49 -34.38 13.00
N LEU A 6 14.63 -34.51 13.68
CA LEU A 6 14.93 -33.77 14.92
C LEU A 6 15.85 -32.55 14.71
N THR A 7 16.42 -32.40 13.52
CA THR A 7 17.15 -31.21 13.08
C THR A 7 16.37 -30.56 11.95
N GLY A 8 15.18 -30.05 12.27
CA GLY A 8 14.30 -29.47 11.27
C GLY A 8 15.00 -28.34 10.51
N ASP A 9 15.17 -28.50 9.20
CA ASP A 9 15.54 -27.47 8.22
C ASP A 9 14.50 -26.32 8.11
N GLY A 10 13.70 -26.11 9.15
CA GLY A 10 12.72 -25.05 9.32
C GLY A 10 12.45 -24.70 10.79
N PHE A 11 13.23 -25.23 11.74
CA PHE A 11 13.13 -24.82 13.13
C PHE A 11 13.96 -23.56 13.36
N ASP A 12 13.30 -22.41 13.27
CA ASP A 12 13.89 -21.15 13.71
C ASP A 12 13.70 -20.99 15.23
N SER A 13 14.79 -21.16 15.96
CA SER A 13 14.82 -20.98 17.41
C SER A 13 14.48 -19.54 17.86
N GLN A 14 14.47 -18.57 16.94
CA GLN A 14 14.03 -17.21 17.21
C GLN A 14 12.50 -17.04 17.14
N LEU A 15 11.82 -17.81 16.29
CA LEU A 15 10.34 -17.90 16.28
C LEU A 15 9.82 -18.57 17.55
N ALA A 16 10.55 -19.55 18.07
CA ALA A 16 10.28 -20.15 19.38
C ALA A 16 10.48 -19.15 20.55
N GLY A 17 11.16 -18.02 20.30
CA GLY A 17 11.54 -17.04 21.31
C GLY A 17 10.56 -15.89 21.52
N SER A 18 9.75 -15.49 20.53
CA SER A 18 8.70 -14.46 20.69
C SER A 18 7.98 -14.14 19.36
N ALA A 19 6.74 -14.58 19.19
CA ALA A 19 5.86 -14.14 18.09
C ALA A 19 5.76 -12.60 18.00
N ASP A 20 5.79 -11.91 19.14
CA ASP A 20 5.75 -10.45 19.22
C ASP A 20 6.92 -9.77 18.50
N ARG A 21 8.09 -10.42 18.38
CA ARG A 21 9.26 -9.85 17.68
C ARG A 21 9.05 -9.81 16.17
N PHE A 22 8.30 -10.75 15.60
CA PHE A 22 8.03 -10.74 14.17
C PHE A 22 7.03 -9.63 13.81
N ALA A 23 5.99 -9.44 14.62
CA ALA A 23 5.06 -8.31 14.45
C ALA A 23 5.80 -6.97 14.54
N ASP A 24 6.65 -6.76 15.56
CA ASP A 24 7.46 -5.55 15.71
C ASP A 24 8.40 -5.32 14.52
N LEU A 25 9.02 -6.40 14.02
CA LEU A 25 9.87 -6.36 12.84
C LEU A 25 9.07 -5.93 11.59
N LEU A 26 7.89 -6.50 11.37
CA LEU A 26 7.01 -6.13 10.25
C LEU A 26 6.67 -4.64 10.30
N HIS A 27 6.21 -4.14 11.45
CA HIS A 27 5.93 -2.72 11.61
C HIS A 27 7.17 -1.85 11.37
N THR A 28 8.35 -2.27 11.85
CA THR A 28 9.60 -1.50 11.69
C THR A 28 10.05 -1.44 10.24
N VAL A 29 10.08 -2.58 9.55
CA VAL A 29 10.53 -2.70 8.16
C VAL A 29 9.63 -1.90 7.22
N PHE A 30 8.32 -1.95 7.43
CA PHE A 30 7.35 -1.18 6.65
C PHE A 30 7.19 0.28 7.13
N ALA A 31 7.66 0.66 8.32
CA ALA A 31 7.69 2.06 8.75
C ALA A 31 8.88 2.82 8.17
N ARG A 32 10.05 2.19 8.07
CA ARG A 32 11.33 2.84 7.70
C ARG A 32 11.33 3.39 6.26
N GLU A 33 10.64 2.73 5.33
CA GLU A 33 10.54 3.19 3.93
C GLU A 33 9.60 4.40 3.74
N GLY A 34 8.88 4.81 4.78
CA GLY A 34 8.05 6.01 4.77
C GLY A 34 8.79 7.29 5.15
N GLY A 35 10.04 7.21 5.63
CA GLY A 35 10.84 8.35 6.08
C GLY A 35 11.87 8.77 5.04
N ALA A 36 11.95 10.07 4.74
CA ALA A 36 12.96 10.68 3.86
C ALA A 36 14.35 10.75 4.52
N ASP A 37 14.77 9.71 5.22
CA ASP A 37 16.13 9.60 5.75
C ASP A 37 16.78 8.38 5.11
N GLY A 38 17.40 8.64 3.95
CA GLY A 38 18.21 7.70 3.18
C GLY A 38 19.50 7.36 3.91
N THR A 39 19.38 6.78 5.09
CA THR A 39 20.45 6.01 5.68
C THR A 39 20.29 4.59 5.17
N ASP A 40 21.04 4.28 4.10
CA ASP A 40 21.59 2.95 3.85
C ASP A 40 22.22 2.49 5.17
N THR A 41 21.42 1.87 6.01
CA THR A 41 21.91 1.17 7.19
C THR A 41 21.66 -0.26 6.83
N ASP A 42 22.77 -0.93 6.54
CA ASP A 42 22.87 -2.33 6.21
C ASP A 42 21.74 -3.15 6.85
N ALA A 43 21.07 -3.95 6.03
CA ALA A 43 20.28 -5.09 6.48
C ALA A 43 21.12 -6.12 7.31
N ALA A 44 22.35 -5.77 7.71
CA ALA A 44 23.30 -6.59 8.44
C ALA A 44 23.06 -6.62 9.96
N ASP A 45 22.22 -5.74 10.52
CA ASP A 45 21.97 -5.70 11.98
C ASP A 45 20.67 -6.40 12.43
N TYR A 46 19.90 -6.97 11.49
CA TYR A 46 18.82 -7.88 11.84
C TYR A 46 19.34 -9.32 11.80
N PRO A 47 19.08 -10.15 12.83
CA PRO A 47 19.51 -11.54 12.79
C PRO A 47 18.89 -12.21 11.56
N ALA A 48 19.75 -12.57 10.60
CA ALA A 48 19.39 -12.95 9.24
C ALA A 48 18.71 -14.32 9.21
N SER A 49 17.47 -14.41 9.66
CA SER A 49 16.62 -15.56 9.38
C SER A 49 16.23 -15.51 7.90
N PRO A 50 16.70 -16.45 7.07
CA PRO A 50 16.43 -16.43 5.63
C PRO A 50 14.94 -16.59 5.32
N THR A 51 14.16 -17.24 6.21
CA THR A 51 12.71 -17.41 6.05
C THR A 51 11.96 -16.10 6.29
N ILE A 52 12.27 -15.39 7.37
CA ILE A 52 11.69 -14.07 7.67
C ILE A 52 12.04 -13.06 6.57
N GLY A 53 13.30 -13.05 6.11
CA GLY A 53 13.75 -12.20 5.02
C GLY A 53 13.02 -12.49 3.70
N ALA A 54 12.84 -13.77 3.36
CA ALA A 54 12.11 -14.18 2.17
C ALA A 54 10.63 -13.76 2.23
N TRP A 55 9.95 -14.01 3.35
CA TRP A 55 8.56 -13.61 3.55
C TRP A 55 8.38 -12.09 3.38
N ILE A 56 9.23 -11.29 4.02
CA ILE A 56 9.20 -9.82 3.92
C ILE A 56 9.45 -9.37 2.48
N SER A 57 10.42 -9.98 1.80
CA SER A 57 10.74 -9.67 0.41
C SER A 57 9.55 -9.95 -0.51
N HIS A 58 8.88 -11.09 -0.35
CA HIS A 58 7.68 -11.44 -1.10
C HIS A 58 6.54 -10.45 -0.82
N ALA A 59 6.25 -10.16 0.46
CA ALA A 59 5.22 -9.20 0.84
C ALA A 59 5.47 -7.80 0.24
N ARG A 60 6.73 -7.34 0.24
CA ARG A 60 7.15 -6.09 -0.40
C ARG A 60 7.00 -6.10 -1.92
N SER A 61 7.37 -7.20 -2.55
CA SER A 61 7.23 -7.39 -3.99
C SER A 61 5.75 -7.30 -4.41
N VAL A 62 4.87 -7.97 -3.66
CA VAL A 62 3.42 -7.88 -3.86
C VAL A 62 2.93 -6.46 -3.63
N LEU A 63 3.26 -5.82 -2.51
CA LEU A 63 2.83 -4.44 -2.21
C LEU A 63 3.20 -3.45 -3.32
N THR A 64 4.42 -3.55 -3.84
CA THR A 64 4.95 -2.66 -4.88
C THR A 64 4.24 -2.88 -6.22
N SER A 65 3.87 -4.14 -6.50
CA SER A 65 3.32 -4.54 -7.81
C SER A 65 1.79 -4.62 -7.83
N ALA A 66 1.13 -4.55 -6.66
CA ALA A 66 -0.32 -4.68 -6.51
C ALA A 66 -1.09 -3.42 -6.89
N ASP A 67 -0.44 -2.40 -7.45
CA ASP A 67 -1.09 -1.22 -8.02
C ASP A 67 -1.98 -1.65 -9.23
N PRO A 68 -3.31 -1.44 -9.18
CA PRO A 68 -4.21 -1.79 -10.28
C PRO A 68 -3.93 -1.06 -11.60
N TYR A 69 -3.15 0.01 -11.57
CA TYR A 69 -2.83 0.83 -12.73
C TYR A 69 -1.48 0.49 -13.35
N SER A 70 -0.71 -0.40 -12.73
CA SER A 70 0.60 -0.83 -13.23
C SER A 70 0.51 -2.14 -14.02
N ALA A 71 1.19 -2.17 -15.17
CA ALA A 71 1.45 -3.42 -15.87
C ALA A 71 2.54 -4.15 -15.09
N GLY A 72 2.26 -5.38 -14.66
CA GLY A 72 3.17 -6.11 -13.79
C GLY A 72 2.95 -7.61 -13.89
N PRO A 73 3.80 -8.42 -13.26
CA PRO A 73 3.66 -9.87 -13.27
C PRO A 73 2.34 -10.30 -12.61
N ASP A 74 1.96 -11.54 -12.85
CA ASP A 74 0.95 -12.21 -12.03
C ASP A 74 1.49 -12.36 -10.61
N LEU A 75 0.74 -11.85 -9.63
CA LEU A 75 1.13 -11.85 -8.21
C LEU A 75 0.46 -12.98 -7.44
N ARG A 76 -0.48 -13.68 -8.08
CA ARG A 76 -1.28 -14.69 -7.42
C ARG A 76 -0.46 -15.83 -6.83
N PRO A 77 0.56 -16.38 -7.54
CA PRO A 77 1.44 -17.40 -6.97
C PRO A 77 2.17 -16.92 -5.70
N VAL A 78 2.64 -15.67 -5.68
CA VAL A 78 3.39 -15.12 -4.54
C VAL A 78 2.49 -14.92 -3.32
N VAL A 79 1.25 -14.47 -3.53
CA VAL A 79 0.26 -14.34 -2.45
C VAL A 79 -0.16 -15.71 -1.92
N ASP A 80 -0.36 -16.70 -2.80
CA ASP A 80 -0.71 -18.06 -2.40
C ASP A 80 0.43 -18.69 -1.56
N ASP A 81 1.68 -18.50 -1.98
CA ASP A 81 2.87 -18.93 -1.24
C ASP A 81 2.94 -18.26 0.15
N LEU A 82 2.70 -16.94 0.22
CA LEU A 82 2.63 -16.23 1.50
C LEU A 82 1.48 -16.74 2.38
N SER A 83 0.34 -17.10 1.80
CA SER A 83 -0.85 -17.54 2.55
C SER A 83 -0.65 -18.89 3.24
N VAL A 84 0.16 -19.77 2.66
CA VAL A 84 0.47 -21.08 3.23
C VAL A 84 1.77 -21.09 4.05
N ASP A 85 2.52 -19.99 4.05
CA ASP A 85 3.76 -19.87 4.83
C ASP A 85 3.46 -19.97 6.33
N PRO A 86 4.19 -20.82 7.09
CA PRO A 86 4.02 -20.95 8.52
C PRO A 86 4.04 -19.61 9.28
N LEU A 87 4.87 -18.65 8.86
CA LEU A 87 5.01 -17.32 9.46
C LEU A 87 3.71 -16.53 9.44
N THR A 88 2.87 -16.72 8.43
CA THR A 88 1.60 -16.00 8.29
C THR A 88 0.65 -16.30 9.45
N THR A 89 0.67 -17.53 9.95
CA THR A 89 -0.17 -17.95 11.08
C THR A 89 0.42 -17.65 12.45
N THR A 90 1.66 -17.14 12.53
CA THR A 90 2.35 -16.92 13.80
C THR A 90 1.91 -15.65 14.54
N THR A 91 1.41 -14.64 13.82
CA THR A 91 0.98 -13.36 14.39
C THR A 91 -0.26 -12.81 13.67
N PRO A 92 -1.14 -12.07 14.36
CA PRO A 92 -2.24 -11.33 13.71
C PRO A 92 -1.73 -10.38 12.61
N ALA A 93 -0.66 -9.63 12.87
CA ALA A 93 -0.09 -8.69 11.92
C ALA A 93 0.34 -9.34 10.59
N ALA A 94 0.94 -10.53 10.64
CA ALA A 94 1.35 -11.26 9.44
C ALA A 94 0.14 -11.77 8.64
N LEU A 95 -0.83 -12.38 9.32
CA LEU A 95 -2.08 -12.85 8.71
C LEU A 95 -2.82 -11.70 8.02
N GLU A 96 -3.06 -10.61 8.74
CA GLU A 96 -3.77 -9.45 8.22
C GLU A 96 -3.00 -8.74 7.09
N THR A 97 -1.67 -8.79 7.12
CA THR A 97 -0.85 -8.32 5.99
C THR A 97 -1.15 -9.12 4.73
N VAL A 98 -1.16 -10.45 4.81
CA VAL A 98 -1.42 -11.31 3.65
C VAL A 98 -2.86 -11.14 3.14
N GLU A 99 -3.84 -11.09 4.04
CA GLU A 99 -5.25 -10.84 3.70
C GLU A 99 -5.43 -9.50 2.95
N LEU A 100 -4.74 -8.46 3.41
CA LEU A 100 -4.80 -7.15 2.78
C LEU A 100 -4.09 -7.15 1.41
N LEU A 101 -2.94 -7.81 1.29
CA LEU A 101 -2.24 -7.98 0.03
C LEU A 101 -3.07 -8.78 -0.98
N ASP A 102 -3.72 -9.86 -0.55
CA ASP A 102 -4.61 -10.64 -1.41
C ASP A 102 -5.77 -9.79 -1.94
N ALA A 103 -6.44 -9.04 -1.05
CA ALA A 103 -7.51 -8.13 -1.43
C ALA A 103 -7.04 -7.06 -2.43
N MET A 104 -5.83 -6.51 -2.26
CA MET A 104 -5.24 -5.58 -3.21
C MET A 104 -5.00 -6.22 -4.57
N VAL A 105 -4.44 -7.44 -4.62
CA VAL A 105 -4.21 -8.12 -5.89
C VAL A 105 -5.55 -8.48 -6.57
N ARG A 106 -6.60 -8.84 -5.82
CA ARG A 106 -7.94 -9.09 -6.39
C ARG A 106 -8.51 -7.82 -7.04
N ALA A 107 -8.34 -6.67 -6.38
CA ALA A 107 -8.72 -5.37 -6.94
C ALA A 107 -7.89 -4.98 -8.17
N ARG A 108 -6.64 -5.45 -8.28
CA ARG A 108 -5.81 -5.29 -9.47
C ARG A 108 -6.26 -6.18 -10.63
N GLU A 109 -6.56 -7.44 -10.36
CA GLU A 109 -6.99 -8.42 -11.38
C GLU A 109 -8.36 -8.07 -11.97
N THR A 110 -9.30 -7.67 -11.11
CA THR A 110 -10.66 -7.31 -11.50
C THR A 110 -10.99 -5.94 -10.88
N PRO A 111 -10.60 -4.82 -11.53
CA PRO A 111 -10.81 -3.48 -10.98
C PRO A 111 -12.26 -3.03 -11.17
N ASP A 112 -13.14 -3.55 -10.33
CA ASP A 112 -14.56 -3.21 -10.29
C ASP A 112 -14.99 -2.70 -8.90
N ARG A 113 -16.26 -2.34 -8.78
CA ARG A 113 -16.82 -1.82 -7.54
C ARG A 113 -16.80 -2.86 -6.41
N ALA A 114 -17.10 -4.12 -6.72
CA ALA A 114 -17.22 -5.16 -5.73
C ALA A 114 -15.87 -5.51 -5.10
N THR A 115 -14.80 -5.56 -5.90
CA THR A 115 -13.44 -5.80 -5.39
C THR A 115 -12.90 -4.62 -4.58
N VAL A 116 -13.24 -3.38 -4.95
CA VAL A 116 -12.88 -2.19 -4.18
C VAL A 116 -13.67 -2.10 -2.85
N GLU A 117 -14.95 -2.46 -2.85
CA GLU A 117 -15.74 -2.56 -1.62
C GLU A 117 -15.21 -3.68 -0.72
N ALA A 118 -14.85 -4.85 -1.27
CA ALA A 118 -14.22 -5.93 -0.52
C ALA A 118 -12.88 -5.51 0.09
N LEU A 119 -12.03 -4.80 -0.65
CA LEU A 119 -10.78 -4.24 -0.11
C LEU A 119 -11.04 -3.22 1.02
N THR A 120 -12.10 -2.41 0.89
CA THR A 120 -12.52 -1.50 1.95
C THR A 120 -12.97 -2.26 3.20
N ASP A 121 -13.74 -3.34 3.03
CA ASP A 121 -14.16 -4.22 4.13
C ASP A 121 -12.94 -4.86 4.81
N THR A 122 -11.99 -5.40 4.05
CA THR A 122 -10.72 -5.93 4.58
C THR A 122 -10.00 -4.91 5.46
N LEU A 123 -9.85 -3.67 4.97
CA LEU A 123 -9.20 -2.58 5.72
C LEU A 123 -9.83 -2.26 7.09
N THR A 124 -11.11 -2.56 7.28
CA THR A 124 -11.82 -2.26 8.55
C THR A 124 -11.47 -3.22 9.68
N TRP A 125 -11.02 -4.44 9.37
CA TRP A 125 -10.66 -5.44 10.38
C TRP A 125 -9.18 -5.81 10.36
N THR A 126 -8.42 -5.48 9.31
CA THR A 126 -6.95 -5.64 9.31
C THR A 126 -6.26 -4.50 10.06
N THR A 127 -6.51 -4.39 11.37
CA THR A 127 -5.99 -3.27 12.18
C THR A 127 -4.51 -3.40 12.57
N ASP A 128 -4.01 -4.63 12.70
CA ASP A 128 -2.65 -5.00 13.07
C ASP A 128 -1.70 -5.05 11.85
N ALA A 129 -2.22 -5.03 10.63
CA ALA A 129 -1.38 -4.88 9.43
C ALA A 129 -0.55 -3.58 9.46
N PRO A 130 0.70 -3.58 8.94
CA PRO A 130 1.57 -2.41 8.94
C PRO A 130 0.94 -1.17 8.28
N GLU A 131 1.13 0.00 8.90
CA GLU A 131 0.49 1.28 8.47
C GLU A 131 0.78 1.63 7.01
N MET A 132 1.97 1.32 6.50
CA MET A 132 2.30 1.54 5.09
C MET A 132 1.40 0.73 4.16
N ILE A 133 1.19 -0.55 4.44
CA ILE A 133 0.35 -1.44 3.63
C ILE A 133 -1.10 -0.96 3.67
N ARG A 134 -1.61 -0.66 4.88
CA ARG A 134 -2.95 -0.11 5.09
C ARG A 134 -3.17 1.19 4.32
N ARG A 135 -2.20 2.12 4.37
CA ARG A 135 -2.28 3.39 3.63
C ARG A 135 -2.23 3.19 2.11
N THR A 136 -1.39 2.29 1.61
CA THR A 136 -1.33 1.98 0.18
C THR A 136 -2.62 1.35 -0.33
N ALA A 137 -3.18 0.38 0.41
CA ALA A 137 -4.48 -0.20 0.11
C ALA A 137 -5.59 0.86 0.11
N LEU A 138 -5.60 1.78 1.07
CA LEU A 138 -6.56 2.88 1.11
C LEU A 138 -6.41 3.84 -0.08
N VAL A 139 -5.17 4.12 -0.52
CA VAL A 139 -4.94 4.87 -1.76
C VAL A 139 -5.59 4.16 -2.93
N THR A 140 -5.43 2.83 -3.06
CA THR A 140 -6.07 2.03 -4.12
C THR A 140 -7.59 2.14 -4.10
N VAL A 141 -8.21 2.03 -2.92
CA VAL A 141 -9.68 2.19 -2.77
C VAL A 141 -10.14 3.57 -3.23
N VAL A 142 -9.50 4.63 -2.73
CA VAL A 142 -9.87 6.00 -3.05
C VAL A 142 -9.64 6.30 -4.53
N ALA A 143 -8.53 5.83 -5.09
CA ALA A 143 -8.19 5.94 -6.49
C ALA A 143 -9.22 5.25 -7.39
N GLY A 144 -9.64 4.02 -7.03
CA GLY A 144 -10.67 3.27 -7.75
C GLY A 144 -12.02 3.99 -7.76
N LEU A 145 -12.50 4.42 -6.59
CA LEU A 145 -13.80 5.09 -6.45
C LEU A 145 -13.81 6.48 -7.10
N THR A 146 -12.77 7.29 -6.92
CA THR A 146 -12.67 8.61 -7.57
C THR A 146 -12.46 8.49 -9.09
N GLY A 147 -11.71 7.48 -9.53
CA GLY A 147 -11.56 7.14 -10.95
C GLY A 147 -12.87 6.71 -11.62
N ALA A 148 -13.80 6.13 -10.86
CA ALA A 148 -15.15 5.76 -11.31
C ALA A 148 -16.18 6.90 -11.15
N GLY A 149 -15.77 8.10 -10.77
CA GLY A 149 -16.68 9.24 -10.58
C GLY A 149 -17.54 9.15 -9.31
N MET A 150 -17.09 8.40 -8.29
CA MET A 150 -17.81 8.19 -7.02
C MET A 150 -17.09 8.83 -5.81
N PRO A 151 -16.88 10.16 -5.77
CA PRO A 151 -16.11 10.82 -4.71
C PRO A 151 -16.76 10.77 -3.32
N VAL A 152 -18.09 10.64 -3.25
CA VAL A 152 -18.82 10.47 -1.95
C VAL A 152 -18.56 9.09 -1.37
N ALA A 153 -18.58 8.05 -2.21
CA ALA A 153 -18.22 6.69 -1.80
C ALA A 153 -16.75 6.64 -1.34
N ALA A 154 -15.84 7.32 -2.05
CA ALA A 154 -14.44 7.41 -1.64
C ALA A 154 -14.25 8.05 -0.26
N ARG A 155 -14.97 9.16 0.03
CA ARG A 155 -15.00 9.76 1.37
C ARG A 155 -15.59 8.80 2.42
N GLY A 156 -16.70 8.16 2.10
CA GLY A 156 -17.36 7.19 2.97
C GLY A 156 -16.44 6.00 3.32
N ALA A 157 -15.65 5.52 2.36
CA ALA A 157 -14.65 4.47 2.60
C ALA A 157 -13.57 4.93 3.59
N VAL A 158 -13.03 6.15 3.45
CA VAL A 158 -12.05 6.70 4.40
C VAL A 158 -12.64 6.86 5.80
N THR A 159 -13.86 7.39 5.92
CA THR A 159 -14.54 7.52 7.21
C THR A 159 -14.86 6.16 7.84
N ARG A 160 -15.18 5.15 7.04
CA ARG A 160 -15.46 3.80 7.52
C ARG A 160 -14.21 3.07 8.02
N VAL A 161 -13.08 3.25 7.33
CA VAL A 161 -11.78 2.68 7.74
C VAL A 161 -11.19 3.43 8.93
N ASP A 162 -11.50 4.73 9.06
CA ASP A 162 -11.03 5.63 10.13
C ASP A 162 -9.52 5.51 10.42
N PRO A 163 -8.66 5.65 9.40
CA PRO A 163 -7.22 5.52 9.60
C PRO A 163 -6.71 6.68 10.47
N PRO A 164 -5.67 6.47 11.30
CA PRO A 164 -5.10 7.55 12.12
C PRO A 164 -4.55 8.69 11.26
N ARG A 165 -4.05 8.37 10.07
CA ARG A 165 -3.52 9.32 9.07
C ARG A 165 -3.76 8.83 7.65
N ILE A 166 -3.92 9.76 6.71
CA ILE A 166 -4.00 9.49 5.27
C ILE A 166 -2.76 10.01 4.52
N SER A 167 -2.47 9.47 3.34
CA SER A 167 -1.41 10.00 2.46
C SER A 167 -1.79 11.34 1.82
N ALA A 168 -0.81 12.06 1.25
CA ALA A 168 -1.10 13.25 0.46
C ALA A 168 -1.95 12.89 -0.74
N THR A 169 -1.58 11.81 -1.43
CA THR A 169 -2.29 11.28 -2.58
C THR A 169 -3.76 11.06 -2.25
N THR A 170 -4.09 10.36 -1.16
CA THR A 170 -5.49 10.16 -0.74
C THR A 170 -6.23 11.49 -0.57
N ALA A 171 -5.65 12.44 0.16
CA ALA A 171 -6.28 13.74 0.39
C ALA A 171 -6.52 14.52 -0.92
N ILE A 172 -5.55 14.48 -1.84
CA ILE A 172 -5.62 15.16 -3.14
C ILE A 172 -6.67 14.49 -4.03
N LEU A 173 -6.71 13.16 -4.08
CA LEU A 173 -7.68 12.40 -4.87
C LEU A 173 -9.12 12.72 -4.44
N LEU A 174 -9.38 12.81 -3.12
CA LEU A 174 -10.69 13.18 -2.59
C LEU A 174 -11.11 14.62 -2.95
N ALA A 175 -10.15 15.51 -3.19
CA ALA A 175 -10.37 16.89 -3.62
C ALA A 175 -10.31 17.06 -5.15
N TRP A 176 -9.97 15.99 -5.90
CA TRP A 176 -9.56 16.09 -7.30
C TRP A 176 -10.63 16.67 -8.22
N ASP A 177 -11.91 16.33 -8.00
CA ASP A 177 -13.00 16.79 -8.85
C ASP A 177 -13.80 17.94 -8.23
N ASN A 178 -13.46 18.38 -7.00
CA ASN A 178 -14.01 19.49 -6.21
C ASN A 178 -15.46 19.95 -6.55
N SER A 179 -16.35 19.01 -6.84
CA SER A 179 -17.74 19.27 -7.20
C SER A 179 -18.58 19.66 -5.99
N TYR A 180 -17.99 19.54 -4.80
CA TYR A 180 -18.53 19.98 -3.52
C TYR A 180 -17.87 21.29 -3.13
N GLY A 181 -18.22 22.36 -3.84
CA GLY A 181 -17.95 23.72 -3.36
C GLY A 181 -18.42 23.82 -1.90
N ASN A 182 -17.48 24.12 -1.00
CA ASN A 182 -17.72 24.44 0.41
C ASN A 182 -18.05 23.28 1.37
N ALA A 183 -17.85 22.01 0.99
CA ALA A 183 -17.75 20.96 2.02
C ALA A 183 -16.38 21.09 2.68
N SER A 184 -16.34 21.73 3.86
CA SER A 184 -15.14 21.80 4.69
C SER A 184 -14.46 20.42 4.76
N PRO A 185 -13.11 20.34 4.80
CA PRO A 185 -12.37 19.09 5.02
C PRO A 185 -12.65 18.44 6.39
N GLY A 186 -13.68 18.87 7.11
CA GLY A 186 -14.09 18.35 8.41
C GLY A 186 -14.48 16.88 8.28
N GLY A 187 -13.89 16.05 9.14
CA GLY A 187 -14.18 14.62 9.22
C GLY A 187 -13.23 13.72 8.42
N LEU A 188 -12.23 14.27 7.72
CA LEU A 188 -11.14 13.45 7.19
C LEU A 188 -9.98 13.37 8.20
N PRO A 189 -9.32 12.20 8.33
CA PRO A 189 -8.13 12.07 9.17
C PRO A 189 -6.99 13.01 8.73
N PRO A 190 -6.08 13.37 9.66
CA PRO A 190 -4.95 14.23 9.33
C PRO A 190 -4.03 13.58 8.28
N VAL A 191 -3.40 14.41 7.46
CA VAL A 191 -2.45 13.93 6.44
C VAL A 191 -1.11 13.62 7.10
N ALA A 192 -0.51 12.47 6.77
CA ALA A 192 0.82 12.10 7.22
C ALA A 192 1.87 13.12 6.76
N ALA A 193 2.83 13.42 7.63
CA ALA A 193 3.92 14.37 7.35
C ALA A 193 4.91 13.83 6.31
N ALA A 194 5.20 12.53 6.39
CA ALA A 194 5.98 11.79 5.41
C ALA A 194 5.35 11.88 4.00
N ARG A 195 6.18 12.13 2.99
CA ARG A 195 5.77 12.20 1.58
C ARG A 195 6.55 11.16 0.78
N SER A 196 5.82 10.31 0.07
CA SER A 196 6.36 9.44 -0.97
C SER A 196 6.62 10.20 -2.27
N ALA A 197 7.36 9.60 -3.21
CA ALA A 197 7.50 10.13 -4.57
C ALA A 197 6.13 10.32 -5.26
N ARG A 198 5.20 9.37 -5.05
CA ARG A 198 3.82 9.44 -5.53
C ARG A 198 3.07 10.65 -4.95
N ASP A 199 3.22 10.92 -3.65
CA ASP A 199 2.60 12.07 -3.00
C ASP A 199 3.04 13.38 -3.65
N VAL A 200 4.33 13.50 -3.96
CA VAL A 200 4.90 14.68 -4.61
C VAL A 200 4.39 14.79 -6.05
N ALA A 201 4.45 13.71 -6.83
CA ALA A 201 3.98 13.69 -8.22
C ALA A 201 2.51 14.07 -8.34
N VAL A 202 1.63 13.45 -7.54
CA VAL A 202 0.19 13.75 -7.52
C VAL A 202 -0.09 15.18 -7.04
N SER A 203 0.69 15.70 -6.09
CA SER A 203 0.61 17.11 -5.67
C SER A 203 0.94 18.08 -6.81
N VAL A 204 1.95 17.77 -7.62
CA VAL A 204 2.31 18.60 -8.79
C VAL A 204 1.17 18.56 -9.81
N LEU A 205 0.64 17.38 -10.14
CA LEU A 205 -0.48 17.23 -11.09
C LEU A 205 -1.72 18.01 -10.64
N ALA A 206 -2.05 17.98 -9.34
CA ALA A 206 -3.17 18.74 -8.80
C ALA A 206 -2.98 20.27 -8.93
N ARG A 207 -1.76 20.77 -8.71
CA ARG A 207 -1.45 22.21 -8.78
C ARG A 207 -1.52 22.77 -10.20
N ILE A 208 -1.14 21.97 -11.20
CA ILE A 208 -1.15 22.41 -12.60
C ILE A 208 -2.51 22.23 -13.28
N ARG A 209 -3.50 21.64 -12.61
CA ARG A 209 -4.80 21.27 -13.20
C ARG A 209 -5.48 22.45 -13.90
N ASP A 210 -5.47 23.60 -13.24
CA ASP A 210 -6.18 24.81 -13.66
C ASP A 210 -5.26 25.80 -14.40
N THR A 211 -4.06 25.35 -14.82
CA THR A 211 -3.11 26.14 -15.61
C THR A 211 -3.38 26.04 -17.12
N PRO A 212 -2.82 26.95 -17.94
CA PRO A 212 -2.93 26.86 -19.40
C PRO A 212 -2.47 25.50 -19.94
N GLU A 213 -3.16 25.02 -20.98
CA GLU A 213 -3.01 23.66 -21.51
C GLU A 213 -1.57 23.31 -21.91
N GLU A 214 -0.83 24.26 -22.50
CA GLU A 214 0.58 24.07 -22.89
C GLU A 214 1.48 23.75 -21.69
N ILE A 215 1.31 24.49 -20.59
CA ILE A 215 2.06 24.28 -19.34
C ILE A 215 1.64 22.94 -18.74
N ARG A 216 0.32 22.69 -18.70
CA ARG A 216 -0.25 21.48 -18.12
C ARG A 216 0.26 20.22 -18.80
N ARG A 217 0.23 20.14 -20.14
CA ARG A 217 0.75 18.98 -20.89
C ARG A 217 2.26 18.78 -20.68
N THR A 218 3.03 19.87 -20.70
CA THR A 218 4.49 19.82 -20.54
C THR A 218 4.88 19.28 -19.15
N VAL A 219 4.28 19.83 -18.10
CA VAL A 219 4.58 19.40 -16.72
C VAL A 219 4.03 18.01 -16.45
N ALA A 220 2.82 17.67 -16.92
CA ALA A 220 2.27 16.33 -16.79
C ALA A 220 3.18 15.27 -17.47
N GLY A 221 3.68 15.57 -18.67
CA GLY A 221 4.66 14.72 -19.36
C GLY A 221 5.95 14.53 -18.57
N ALA A 222 6.51 15.60 -17.99
CA ALA A 222 7.72 15.52 -17.17
C ALA A 222 7.51 14.72 -15.86
N VAL A 223 6.33 14.87 -15.23
CA VAL A 223 5.98 14.10 -14.03
C VAL A 223 5.85 12.61 -14.36
N VAL A 224 5.16 12.25 -15.45
CA VAL A 224 5.05 10.85 -15.89
C VAL A 224 6.42 10.27 -16.25
N ALA A 225 7.29 11.04 -16.90
CA ALA A 225 8.64 10.60 -17.23
C ALA A 225 9.52 10.38 -15.98
N SER A 226 9.27 11.12 -14.89
CA SER A 226 9.98 10.98 -13.61
C SER A 226 9.46 9.82 -12.76
N CYS A 227 8.26 9.31 -13.05
CA CYS A 227 7.63 8.20 -12.34
C CYS A 227 7.13 7.15 -13.34
N PRO A 228 8.01 6.53 -14.14
CA PRO A 228 7.61 5.71 -15.28
C PRO A 228 6.82 4.47 -14.87
N GLU A 229 7.04 3.93 -13.67
CA GLU A 229 6.35 2.73 -13.18
C GLU A 229 5.06 3.02 -12.38
N ASP A 230 4.76 4.30 -12.12
CA ASP A 230 3.60 4.68 -11.32
C ASP A 230 2.35 4.84 -12.19
N GLY A 231 1.57 3.75 -12.27
CA GLY A 231 0.34 3.70 -13.05
C GLY A 231 -0.71 4.72 -12.63
N LEU A 232 -0.78 5.02 -11.32
CA LEU A 232 -1.68 6.03 -10.76
C LEU A 232 -1.26 7.42 -11.25
N VAL A 233 0.01 7.81 -11.13
CA VAL A 233 0.48 9.10 -11.64
C VAL A 233 0.17 9.25 -13.13
N ARG A 234 0.42 8.21 -13.94
CA ARG A 234 0.12 8.21 -15.37
C ARG A 234 -1.37 8.40 -15.65
N ARG A 235 -2.24 7.66 -14.96
CA ARG A 235 -3.69 7.72 -15.17
C ARG A 235 -4.27 9.08 -14.79
N TRP A 236 -3.76 9.72 -13.75
CA TRP A 236 -4.23 11.05 -13.35
C TRP A 236 -3.67 12.16 -14.22
N ALA A 237 -2.45 12.01 -14.75
CA ALA A 237 -1.90 12.92 -15.76
C ALA A 237 -2.75 12.93 -17.05
N GLN A 238 -3.36 11.79 -17.44
CA GLN A 238 -4.28 11.71 -18.59
C GLN A 238 -5.62 12.44 -18.38
N ARG A 239 -5.97 12.80 -17.14
CA ARG A 239 -7.19 13.57 -16.83
C ARG A 239 -6.97 15.09 -16.91
N LEU A 240 -5.74 15.53 -17.19
CA LEU A 240 -5.35 16.92 -17.41
C LEU A 240 -5.39 17.26 -18.90
#